data_AF-A0A432R4Y1-F1
#
_entry.id   AF-A0A432R4Y1-F1
#
_cell.length_a   1.000
_cell.length_b   1.000
_cell.length_c   1.000
_cell.angle_alpha   90.00
_cell.angle_beta   90.00
_cell.angle_gamma   90.00
#
_symmetry.space_group_name_H-M   'P 1'
#
loop_
_entity.id
_entity.type
_entity.pdbx_description
1 polymer ?
#
loop_
_entity_poly.entity_id
_entity_poly.type
_entity_poly.pdbx_seq_one_letter_code
_entity_poly.pdbx_strand_id
1 'polypeptide(L)'
;MKEVITLNGKNFLNKKVLRTLMYGEGVFETFRYKGKLPRFIDKHYQRLIEGAKLLKIPAITKDDFIYYIEETVKKFEDTSDLYIKTILVSEGNSYFPIIPEGSNLLIIAKPFKPIDKKEVDLIIAPFRVHSSDPLLRIKSTNFARNIIAKRYALESGYFDALFLNENDEITETSSANIFWIKGKYLYTPSLDCGLLNGITRQFIIKKAPSEGFTVIEGRFTLKDLQNADRIFITNSLNGIVRVRKIDKR
;
A
#
# COMPACT_ATOMS: atom_id res chain seq x y z
N MET A 1 -24.19 -14.02 25.94
CA MET A 1 -23.51 -13.57 27.18
C MET A 1 -23.34 -12.07 27.13
N LYS A 2 -23.36 -11.37 28.27
CA LYS A 2 -23.10 -9.93 28.34
C LYS A 2 -21.61 -9.69 28.07
N GLU A 3 -21.31 -9.00 26.98
CA GLU A 3 -19.97 -8.54 26.66
C GLU A 3 -19.77 -7.12 27.22
N VAL A 4 -18.64 -6.85 27.87
CA VAL A 4 -18.28 -5.54 28.43
C VAL A 4 -16.91 -5.15 27.89
N ILE A 5 -16.87 -4.08 27.11
CA ILE A 5 -15.64 -3.57 26.50
C ILE A 5 -15.37 -2.19 27.12
N THR A 6 -14.16 -1.99 27.64
CA THR A 6 -13.76 -0.71 28.27
C THR A 6 -12.41 -0.24 27.75
N LEU A 7 -12.21 1.08 27.74
CA LEU A 7 -10.95 1.75 27.46
C LEU A 7 -10.68 2.66 28.66
N ASN A 8 -9.56 2.41 29.36
CA ASN A 8 -9.22 3.08 30.61
C ASN A 8 -10.35 2.98 31.67
N GLY A 9 -10.99 1.81 31.76
CA GLY A 9 -12.08 1.54 32.70
C GLY A 9 -13.42 2.18 32.36
N LYS A 10 -13.52 2.94 31.26
CA LYS A 10 -14.78 3.53 30.77
C LYS A 10 -15.32 2.69 29.62
N ASN A 11 -16.64 2.51 29.55
CA ASN A 11 -17.28 1.77 28.45
C ASN A 11 -16.77 2.29 27.10
N PHE A 12 -16.20 1.39 26.32
CA PHE A 12 -15.68 1.65 25.01
C PHE A 12 -16.73 1.20 24.01
N LEU A 13 -17.42 2.21 23.43
CA LEU A 13 -18.48 2.11 22.40
C LEU A 13 -19.90 1.82 22.92
N ASN A 14 -20.89 2.52 22.33
CA ASN A 14 -22.32 2.16 22.34
C ASN A 14 -22.74 1.49 20.99
N LYS A 15 -21.78 1.11 20.15
CA LYS A 15 -21.95 0.58 18.78
C LYS A 15 -21.25 -0.79 18.62
N LYS A 16 -21.46 -1.46 17.49
CA LYS A 16 -20.79 -2.72 17.11
C LYS A 16 -19.26 -2.59 17.24
N VAL A 17 -18.60 -3.70 17.61
CA VAL A 17 -17.13 -3.76 17.77
C VAL A 17 -16.46 -3.64 16.42
N LEU A 18 -15.45 -2.77 16.33
CA LEU A 18 -14.59 -2.66 15.15
C LEU A 18 -13.52 -3.75 15.21
N ARG A 19 -13.72 -4.83 14.46
CA ARG A 19 -12.76 -5.94 14.39
C ARG A 19 -11.45 -5.51 13.73
N THR A 20 -11.47 -4.50 12.86
CA THR A 20 -10.26 -3.84 12.35
C THR A 20 -9.37 -3.29 13.47
N LEU A 21 -9.95 -2.72 14.53
CA LEU A 21 -9.18 -2.21 15.67
C LEU A 21 -8.56 -3.36 16.48
N MET A 22 -9.32 -4.43 16.70
CA MET A 22 -8.90 -5.55 17.53
C MET A 22 -7.87 -6.46 16.86
N TYR A 23 -8.04 -6.73 15.57
CA TYR A 23 -7.33 -7.78 14.85
C TYR A 23 -6.61 -7.32 13.58
N GLY A 24 -6.68 -6.03 13.25
CA GLY A 24 -6.17 -5.55 11.96
C GLY A 24 -6.95 -6.11 10.76
N GLU A 25 -8.15 -6.63 10.99
CA GLU A 25 -9.04 -7.18 9.97
C GLU A 25 -9.67 -6.03 9.17
N GLY A 26 -9.01 -5.61 8.11
CA GLY A 26 -9.42 -4.46 7.33
C GLY A 26 -8.52 -4.28 6.12
N VAL A 27 -9.00 -3.53 5.15
CA VAL A 27 -8.28 -3.22 3.91
C VAL A 27 -8.36 -1.75 3.61
N PHE A 28 -7.36 -1.21 2.94
CA PHE A 28 -7.29 0.22 2.68
C PHE A 28 -6.76 0.53 1.29
N GLU A 29 -7.15 1.69 0.79
CA GLU A 29 -6.58 2.28 -0.41
C GLU A 29 -5.99 3.65 -0.12
N THR A 30 -5.08 4.08 -1.00
CA THR A 30 -4.50 5.42 -0.90
C THR A 30 -4.17 5.95 -2.29
N PHE A 31 -4.62 7.16 -2.58
CA PHE A 31 -4.43 7.81 -3.87
C PHE A 31 -4.49 9.32 -3.73
N ARG A 32 -3.99 10.00 -4.77
CA ARG A 32 -4.03 11.45 -4.89
C ARG A 32 -5.26 11.88 -5.67
N TYR A 33 -5.99 12.85 -5.14
CA TYR A 33 -7.09 13.54 -5.82
C TYR A 33 -6.58 14.90 -6.28
N LYS A 34 -6.74 15.23 -7.57
CA LYS A 34 -6.26 16.49 -8.15
C LYS A 34 -7.38 17.17 -8.93
N GLY A 35 -8.31 17.79 -8.21
CA GLY A 35 -9.56 18.36 -8.73
C GLY A 35 -10.59 17.33 -9.21
N LYS A 36 -10.18 16.06 -9.33
CA LYS A 36 -11.02 14.92 -9.70
C LYS A 36 -10.43 13.62 -9.20
N LEU A 37 -11.25 12.57 -9.18
CA LEU A 37 -10.82 11.21 -8.90
C LEU A 37 -9.72 10.77 -9.88
N PRO A 38 -8.75 9.95 -9.42
CA PRO A 38 -7.69 9.45 -10.29
C PRO A 38 -8.27 8.57 -11.40
N ARG A 39 -7.63 8.58 -12.57
CA ARG A 39 -8.01 7.75 -13.73
C ARG A 39 -8.17 6.25 -13.38
N PHE A 40 -7.44 5.77 -12.38
CA PHE A 40 -7.45 4.37 -11.97
C PHE A 40 -8.31 4.10 -10.72
N ILE A 41 -9.30 4.96 -10.41
CA ILE A 41 -10.17 4.78 -9.26
C ILE A 41 -10.86 3.40 -9.25
N ASP A 42 -11.25 2.89 -10.42
CA ASP A 42 -11.82 1.56 -10.58
C ASP A 42 -10.88 0.45 -10.13
N LYS A 43 -9.57 0.61 -10.40
CA LYS A 43 -8.55 -0.35 -9.95
C LYS A 43 -8.34 -0.26 -8.43
N HIS A 44 -8.46 0.93 -7.84
CA HIS A 44 -8.42 1.09 -6.39
C HIS A 44 -9.60 0.36 -5.73
N TYR A 45 -10.82 0.58 -6.23
CA TYR A 45 -12.01 -0.13 -5.75
C TYR A 45 -11.88 -1.65 -5.91
N GLN A 46 -11.49 -2.13 -7.09
CA GLN A 46 -11.31 -3.58 -7.33
C GLN A 46 -10.31 -4.19 -6.35
N ARG A 47 -9.15 -3.56 -6.13
CA ARG A 47 -8.14 -4.07 -5.19
C ARG A 47 -8.64 -4.05 -3.74
N LEU A 48 -9.42 -3.04 -3.35
CA LEU A 48 -10.07 -2.98 -2.04
C LEU A 48 -11.02 -4.18 -1.86
N ILE A 49 -11.88 -4.47 -2.83
CA ILE A 49 -12.86 -5.56 -2.74
C ILE A 49 -12.20 -6.93 -2.81
N GLU A 50 -11.17 -7.14 -3.62
CA GLU A 50 -10.40 -8.40 -3.62
C GLU A 50 -9.73 -8.65 -2.26
N GLY A 51 -9.21 -7.60 -1.62
CA GLY A 51 -8.71 -7.69 -0.26
C GLY A 51 -9.81 -8.01 0.77
N ALA A 52 -10.97 -7.36 0.65
CA ALA A 52 -12.13 -7.61 1.50
C ALA A 52 -12.62 -9.07 1.37
N LYS A 53 -12.63 -9.61 0.15
CA LYS A 53 -13.00 -10.99 -0.16
C LYS A 53 -12.09 -12.00 0.54
N LEU A 54 -10.77 -11.77 0.54
CA LEU A 54 -9.83 -12.64 1.25
C LEU A 54 -10.12 -12.69 2.77
N LEU A 55 -10.53 -11.55 3.34
CA LEU A 55 -10.87 -11.44 4.76
C LEU A 55 -12.34 -11.70 5.07
N LYS A 56 -13.16 -12.08 4.07
CA LYS A 56 -14.62 -12.25 4.18
C LYS A 56 -15.36 -11.03 4.75
N ILE A 57 -14.83 -9.83 4.52
CA ILE A 57 -15.46 -8.57 4.91
C ILE A 57 -16.59 -8.27 3.91
N PRO A 58 -17.83 -8.01 4.35
CA PRO A 58 -18.92 -7.61 3.45
C PRO A 58 -18.51 -6.41 2.59
N ALA A 59 -18.69 -6.53 1.27
CA ALA A 59 -18.32 -5.50 0.32
C ALA A 59 -19.31 -4.33 0.32
N ILE A 60 -18.81 -3.12 0.08
CA ILE A 60 -19.62 -1.95 -0.30
C ILE A 60 -19.71 -1.85 -1.83
N THR A 61 -20.74 -1.16 -2.33
CA THR A 61 -20.85 -0.92 -3.77
C THR A 61 -19.80 0.09 -4.26
N LYS A 62 -19.51 0.08 -5.56
CA LYS A 62 -18.62 1.07 -6.18
C LYS A 62 -19.20 2.49 -6.08
N ASP A 63 -20.51 2.60 -6.20
CA ASP A 63 -21.22 3.88 -6.14
C ASP A 63 -21.13 4.47 -4.74
N ASP A 64 -21.34 3.66 -3.68
CA ASP A 64 -21.14 4.10 -2.29
C ASP A 64 -19.69 4.52 -2.04
N PHE A 65 -18.73 3.74 -2.55
CA PHE A 65 -17.30 4.06 -2.41
C PHE A 65 -16.97 5.43 -3.01
N ILE A 66 -17.43 5.71 -4.23
CA ILE A 66 -17.22 6.99 -4.92
C ILE A 66 -17.96 8.11 -4.19
N TYR A 67 -19.24 7.91 -3.89
CA TYR A 67 -20.09 8.89 -3.23
C TYR A 67 -19.47 9.37 -1.91
N TYR A 68 -19.05 8.45 -1.02
CA TYR A 68 -18.46 8.84 0.26
C TYR A 68 -17.13 9.59 0.10
N ILE A 69 -16.32 9.26 -0.92
CA ILE A 69 -15.09 10.01 -1.22
C ILE A 69 -15.44 11.44 -1.63
N GLU A 70 -16.38 11.62 -2.55
CA GLU A 70 -16.78 12.94 -3.04
C GLU A 70 -17.40 13.79 -1.93
N GLU A 71 -18.26 13.22 -1.09
CA GLU A 71 -18.81 13.89 0.10
C GLU A 71 -17.72 14.33 1.08
N THR A 72 -16.63 13.55 1.18
CA THR A 72 -15.48 13.93 2.02
C THR A 72 -14.67 15.05 1.39
N VAL A 73 -14.45 15.00 0.06
CA VAL A 73 -13.69 16.02 -0.67
C VAL A 73 -14.41 17.36 -0.70
N LYS A 74 -15.75 17.39 -0.78
CA LYS A 74 -16.56 18.62 -0.74
C LYS A 74 -16.34 19.47 0.51
N LYS A 75 -15.76 18.90 1.57
CA LYS A 75 -15.41 19.63 2.82
C LYS A 75 -14.13 20.47 2.70
N PHE A 76 -13.42 20.41 1.57
CA PHE A 76 -12.24 21.22 1.29
C PHE A 76 -12.62 22.35 0.33
N GLU A 77 -12.56 23.60 0.81
CA GLU A 77 -12.87 24.79 0.01
C GLU A 77 -11.64 25.26 -0.79
N ASP A 78 -10.46 25.28 -0.15
CA ASP A 78 -9.28 25.99 -0.68
C ASP A 78 -8.27 25.12 -1.44
N THR A 79 -8.44 23.80 -1.45
CA THR A 79 -7.49 22.91 -2.12
C THR A 79 -8.15 21.77 -2.86
N SER A 80 -7.68 21.59 -4.09
CA SER A 80 -8.08 20.49 -4.96
C SER A 80 -7.03 19.37 -5.02
N ASP A 81 -5.90 19.52 -4.33
CA ASP A 81 -4.80 18.54 -4.32
C ASP A 81 -4.73 17.83 -2.96
N LEU A 82 -5.32 16.64 -2.90
CA LEU A 82 -5.57 15.92 -1.66
C LEU A 82 -4.92 14.54 -1.66
N TYR A 83 -4.36 14.19 -0.51
CA TYR A 83 -4.15 12.81 -0.11
C TYR A 83 -5.49 12.23 0.33
N ILE A 84 -5.89 11.09 -0.24
CA ILE A 84 -7.07 10.34 0.19
C ILE A 84 -6.63 8.94 0.61
N LYS A 85 -7.02 8.54 1.82
CA LYS A 85 -6.94 7.16 2.30
C LYS A 85 -8.34 6.68 2.65
N THR A 86 -8.76 5.58 2.05
CA THR A 86 -10.00 4.89 2.40
C THR A 86 -9.66 3.61 3.15
N ILE A 87 -10.44 3.26 4.15
CA ILE A 87 -10.25 2.05 4.96
C ILE A 87 -11.62 1.39 5.06
N LEU A 88 -11.77 0.20 4.49
CA LEU A 88 -12.93 -0.63 4.72
C LEU A 88 -12.72 -1.32 6.06
N VAL A 89 -13.42 -0.82 7.08
CA VAL A 89 -13.36 -1.33 8.45
C VAL A 89 -14.39 -2.44 8.61
N SER A 90 -13.98 -3.58 9.16
CA SER A 90 -14.87 -4.68 9.53
C SER A 90 -15.49 -4.43 10.90
N GLU A 91 -16.77 -4.76 11.02
CA GLU A 91 -17.53 -4.71 12.27
C GLU A 91 -18.23 -6.03 12.55
N GLY A 92 -18.50 -6.29 13.83
CA GLY A 92 -19.24 -7.47 14.27
C GLY A 92 -18.80 -7.92 15.66
N ASN A 93 -19.06 -9.17 15.97
CA ASN A 93 -18.65 -9.78 17.24
C ASN A 93 -17.12 -9.69 17.47
N SER A 94 -16.70 -9.50 18.73
CA SER A 94 -15.28 -9.47 19.09
C SER A 94 -14.61 -10.84 19.03
N TYR A 95 -15.34 -11.95 19.00
CA TYR A 95 -14.76 -13.28 19.00
C TYR A 95 -13.99 -13.55 17.70
N PHE A 96 -12.69 -13.84 17.84
CA PHE A 96 -11.73 -13.94 16.74
C PHE A 96 -12.19 -14.75 15.51
N PRO A 97 -12.70 -16.01 15.62
CA PRO A 97 -12.93 -16.86 14.46
C PRO A 97 -14.24 -16.55 13.69
N ILE A 98 -15.03 -15.58 14.13
CA ILE A 98 -16.30 -15.22 13.49
C ILE A 98 -16.06 -14.33 12.25
N ILE A 99 -16.88 -14.54 11.23
CA ILE A 99 -16.90 -13.70 10.02
C ILE A 99 -17.52 -12.34 10.36
N PRO A 100 -16.96 -11.21 9.88
CA PRO A 100 -17.54 -9.89 10.06
C PRO A 100 -19.01 -9.82 9.63
N GLU A 101 -19.83 -9.16 10.43
CA GLU A 101 -21.26 -8.99 10.15
C GLU A 101 -21.53 -7.85 9.18
N GLY A 102 -20.61 -6.88 9.12
CA GLY A 102 -20.76 -5.67 8.33
C GLY A 102 -19.43 -5.00 8.05
N SER A 103 -19.50 -3.91 7.29
CA SER A 103 -18.36 -3.06 7.02
C SER A 103 -18.79 -1.60 6.93
N ASN A 104 -17.84 -0.71 7.21
CA ASN A 104 -18.01 0.72 6.98
C ASN A 104 -16.80 1.26 6.22
N LEU A 105 -16.97 2.34 5.46
CA LEU A 105 -15.86 3.02 4.81
C LEU A 105 -15.42 4.23 5.64
N LEU A 106 -14.24 4.14 6.24
CA LEU A 106 -13.56 5.28 6.85
C LEU A 106 -12.74 6.00 5.79
N ILE A 107 -12.89 7.33 5.69
CA ILE A 107 -12.16 8.15 4.72
C ILE A 107 -11.36 9.22 5.46
N ILE A 108 -10.08 9.30 5.13
CA ILE A 108 -9.16 10.31 5.60
C ILE A 108 -8.71 11.11 4.38
N ALA A 109 -9.08 12.39 4.35
CA ALA A 109 -8.61 13.34 3.36
C ALA A 109 -7.79 14.45 4.04
N LYS A 110 -6.73 14.90 3.38
CA LYS A 110 -5.91 16.04 3.81
C LYS A 110 -5.16 16.64 2.61
N PRO A 111 -4.67 17.89 2.69
CA PRO A 111 -3.84 18.46 1.63
C PRO A 111 -2.65 17.55 1.31
N PHE A 112 -2.42 17.27 0.02
CA PHE A 112 -1.29 16.49 -0.42
C PHE A 112 0.01 17.28 -0.22
N LYS A 113 1.01 16.64 0.39
CA LYS A 113 2.37 17.19 0.50
C LYS A 113 3.29 16.35 -0.38
N PRO A 114 3.86 16.93 -1.46
CA PRO A 114 4.81 16.20 -2.29
C PRO A 114 6.07 15.85 -1.51
N ILE A 115 6.82 14.86 -2.00
CA ILE A 115 8.18 14.62 -1.52
C ILE A 115 9.05 15.77 -2.03
N ASP A 116 9.74 16.48 -1.14
CA ASP A 116 10.64 17.59 -1.50
C ASP A 116 11.93 17.12 -2.21
N LYS A 117 12.23 15.82 -2.11
CA LYS A 117 13.42 15.20 -2.69
C LYS A 117 13.18 14.71 -4.12
N LYS A 118 14.05 15.10 -5.05
CA LYS A 118 14.08 14.59 -6.43
C LYS A 118 14.58 13.14 -6.53
N GLU A 119 15.42 12.73 -5.59
CA GLU A 119 15.99 11.40 -5.49
C GLU A 119 15.99 10.93 -4.05
N VAL A 120 15.90 9.63 -3.84
CA VAL A 120 15.84 9.01 -2.51
C VAL A 120 16.89 7.92 -2.35
N ASP A 121 17.32 7.72 -1.11
CA ASP A 121 18.19 6.60 -0.75
C ASP A 121 17.36 5.53 -0.05
N LEU A 122 17.64 4.26 -0.35
CA LEU A 122 17.02 3.12 0.31
C LEU A 122 18.02 2.43 1.22
N ILE A 123 17.54 1.78 2.28
CA ILE A 123 18.31 0.83 3.09
C ILE A 123 17.66 -0.54 3.01
N ILE A 124 18.42 -1.62 3.17
CA ILE A 124 17.82 -2.96 3.29
C ILE A 124 17.13 -3.11 4.64
N ALA A 125 15.90 -3.63 4.63
CA ALA A 125 15.18 -3.92 5.86
C ALA A 125 15.96 -4.95 6.71
N PRO A 126 15.98 -4.83 8.05
CA PRO A 126 16.77 -5.69 8.93
C PRO A 126 16.16 -7.09 9.13
N PHE A 127 15.08 -7.42 8.41
CA PHE A 127 14.38 -8.69 8.45
C PHE A 127 13.87 -9.05 7.05
N ARG A 128 13.55 -10.34 6.85
CA ARG A 128 12.97 -10.86 5.61
C ARG A 128 11.44 -10.93 5.68
N VAL A 129 10.80 -10.88 4.52
CA VAL A 129 9.40 -11.26 4.35
C VAL A 129 9.31 -12.70 3.85
N HIS A 130 8.17 -13.35 4.03
CA HIS A 130 7.93 -14.66 3.44
C HIS A 130 7.11 -14.49 2.16
N SER A 131 7.60 -14.99 1.03
CA SER A 131 6.99 -14.82 -0.30
C SER A 131 5.54 -15.33 -0.38
N SER A 132 5.21 -16.34 0.43
CA SER A 132 3.87 -16.91 0.54
C SER A 132 2.94 -16.24 1.56
N ASP A 133 3.37 -15.17 2.24
CA ASP A 133 2.51 -14.44 3.21
C ASP A 133 1.27 -13.90 2.48
N PRO A 134 0.05 -14.35 2.84
CA PRO A 134 -1.17 -13.91 2.16
C PRO A 134 -1.43 -12.41 2.32
N LEU A 135 -0.92 -11.79 3.39
CA LEU A 135 -1.11 -10.37 3.65
C LEU A 135 -0.23 -9.47 2.77
N LEU A 136 0.79 -10.01 2.09
CA LEU A 136 1.56 -9.27 1.08
C LEU A 136 0.79 -9.08 -0.23
N ARG A 137 -0.25 -9.91 -0.47
CA ARG A 137 -1.05 -9.86 -1.70
C ARG A 137 -2.20 -8.86 -1.63
N ILE A 138 -2.53 -8.37 -0.44
CA ILE A 138 -3.62 -7.42 -0.21
C ILE A 138 -3.14 -6.19 0.55
N LYS A 139 -3.80 -5.05 0.36
CA LYS A 139 -3.46 -3.81 1.06
C LYS A 139 -4.20 -3.75 2.41
N SER A 140 -3.82 -4.65 3.33
CA SER A 140 -4.51 -4.82 4.62
C SER A 140 -4.08 -3.79 5.67
N THR A 141 -4.88 -3.62 6.72
CA THR A 141 -4.54 -2.80 7.89
C THR A 141 -3.44 -3.40 8.78
N ASN A 142 -2.97 -4.63 8.50
CA ASN A 142 -1.80 -5.25 9.16
C ASN A 142 -0.48 -4.64 8.66
N PHE A 143 -0.30 -3.35 8.89
CA PHE A 143 0.80 -2.55 8.34
C PHE A 143 1.98 -2.35 9.31
N ALA A 144 1.97 -3.02 10.47
CA ALA A 144 2.97 -2.86 11.52
C ALA A 144 4.39 -3.19 11.03
N ARG A 145 4.55 -4.27 10.24
CA ARG A 145 5.82 -4.63 9.59
C ARG A 145 6.38 -3.48 8.74
N ASN A 146 5.53 -2.91 7.89
CA ASN A 146 5.90 -1.78 7.03
C ASN A 146 6.26 -0.54 7.86
N ILE A 147 5.56 -0.29 8.97
CA ILE A 147 5.90 0.80 9.90
C ILE A 147 7.29 0.59 10.53
N ILE A 148 7.60 -0.62 11.00
CA ILE A 148 8.90 -0.94 11.60
C ILE A 148 10.01 -0.71 10.56
N ALA A 149 9.85 -1.22 9.34
CA ALA A 149 10.84 -1.04 8.28
C ALA A 149 11.01 0.44 7.88
N LYS A 150 9.90 1.19 7.78
CA LYS A 150 9.94 2.62 7.48
C LYS A 150 10.67 3.40 8.56
N ARG A 151 10.39 3.12 9.84
CA ARG A 151 11.05 3.78 10.98
C ARG A 151 12.54 3.49 11.00
N TYR A 152 12.91 2.22 10.83
CA TYR A 152 14.31 1.81 10.70
C TYR A 152 15.06 2.61 9.60
N ALA A 153 14.44 2.77 8.42
CA ALA A 153 15.03 3.57 7.35
C ALA A 153 15.20 5.04 7.75
N LEU A 154 14.16 5.66 8.31
CA LEU A 154 14.20 7.07 8.71
C LEU A 154 15.23 7.33 9.83
N GLU A 155 15.27 6.46 10.85
CA GLU A 155 16.25 6.52 11.95
C GLU A 155 17.69 6.34 11.45
N SER A 156 17.87 5.56 10.37
CA SER A 156 19.17 5.36 9.72
C SER A 156 19.53 6.47 8.70
N GLY A 157 18.69 7.49 8.53
CA GLY A 157 18.90 8.59 7.58
C GLY A 157 18.52 8.30 6.13
N TYR A 158 17.82 7.20 5.87
CA TYR A 158 17.34 6.78 4.55
C TYR A 158 15.86 7.16 4.35
N PHE A 159 15.42 7.14 3.09
CA PHE A 159 14.04 7.49 2.77
C PHE A 159 13.08 6.34 3.03
N ASP A 160 13.42 5.12 2.62
CA ASP A 160 12.56 3.94 2.76
C ASP A 160 13.40 2.67 2.87
N ALA A 161 12.82 1.60 3.39
CA ALA A 161 13.46 0.30 3.50
C ALA A 161 13.03 -0.61 2.35
N LEU A 162 13.98 -1.25 1.69
CA LEU A 162 13.77 -2.29 0.69
C LEU A 162 13.67 -3.66 1.39
N PHE A 163 12.58 -4.38 1.15
CA PHE A 163 12.39 -5.74 1.65
C PHE A 163 13.04 -6.76 0.73
N LEU A 164 13.63 -7.78 1.35
CA LEU A 164 14.02 -9.03 0.70
C LEU A 164 13.15 -10.17 1.26
N ASN A 165 12.89 -11.19 0.44
CA ASN A 165 12.18 -12.38 0.89
C ASN A 165 13.12 -13.42 1.52
N GLU A 166 12.59 -14.57 1.93
CA GLU A 166 13.33 -15.68 2.54
C GLU A 166 14.46 -16.27 1.68
N ASN A 167 14.45 -16.00 0.36
CA ASN A 167 15.46 -16.44 -0.60
C ASN A 167 16.43 -15.31 -0.98
N ASP A 168 16.46 -14.20 -0.22
CA ASP A 168 17.22 -12.98 -0.53
C ASP A 168 16.85 -12.33 -1.90
N GLU A 169 15.65 -12.61 -2.40
CA GLU A 169 15.12 -11.97 -3.60
C GLU A 169 14.49 -10.61 -3.24
N ILE A 170 14.64 -9.63 -4.11
CA ILE A 170 14.08 -8.29 -4.01
C ILE A 170 12.55 -8.38 -4.10
N THR A 171 11.85 -7.62 -3.25
CA THR A 171 10.38 -7.56 -3.26
C THR A 171 9.88 -6.14 -3.58
N GLU A 172 9.63 -5.32 -2.57
CA GLU A 172 9.22 -3.92 -2.66
C GLU A 172 9.79 -3.13 -1.48
N THR A 173 9.58 -1.82 -1.44
CA THR A 173 9.88 -1.04 -0.24
C THR A 173 8.73 -1.08 0.77
N SER A 174 8.89 -0.46 1.94
CA SER A 174 7.79 -0.36 2.91
C SER A 174 6.55 0.35 2.37
N SER A 175 6.67 1.13 1.28
CA SER A 175 5.58 1.97 0.78
C SER A 175 5.48 2.10 -0.76
N ALA A 176 6.31 1.39 -1.53
CA ALA A 176 6.37 1.51 -2.99
C ALA A 176 6.96 0.26 -3.66
N ASN A 177 6.54 -0.03 -4.89
CA ASN A 177 7.18 -1.07 -5.71
C ASN A 177 8.50 -0.55 -6.31
N ILE A 178 9.45 -1.44 -6.59
CA ILE A 178 10.75 -1.09 -7.16
C ILE A 178 10.87 -1.55 -8.62
N PHE A 179 11.57 -0.75 -9.42
CA PHE A 179 11.94 -1.01 -10.82
C PHE A 179 13.37 -0.57 -11.08
N TRP A 180 13.99 -1.16 -12.10
CA TRP A 180 15.27 -0.68 -12.62
C TRP A 180 15.39 -0.90 -14.12
N ILE A 181 16.25 -0.11 -14.74
CA ILE A 181 16.51 -0.13 -16.18
C ILE A 181 17.94 -0.61 -16.41
N LYS A 182 18.12 -1.47 -17.43
CA LYS A 182 19.43 -1.80 -18.00
C LYS A 182 19.30 -1.89 -19.52
N GLY A 183 19.85 -0.91 -20.23
CA GLY A 183 19.64 -0.71 -21.66
C GLY A 183 18.15 -0.58 -21.99
N LYS A 184 17.64 -1.44 -22.88
CA LYS A 184 16.22 -1.47 -23.29
C LYS A 184 15.30 -2.28 -22.36
N TYR A 185 15.81 -2.83 -21.27
CA TYR A 185 15.05 -3.72 -20.40
C TYR A 185 14.62 -2.98 -19.12
N LEU A 186 13.34 -3.10 -18.79
CA LEU A 186 12.75 -2.61 -17.55
C LEU A 186 12.43 -3.81 -16.64
N TYR A 187 13.10 -3.90 -15.52
CA TYR A 187 12.98 -5.01 -14.58
C TYR A 187 12.13 -4.61 -13.38
N THR A 188 11.41 -5.58 -12.82
CA THR A 188 10.74 -5.48 -11.52
C THR A 188 10.53 -6.87 -10.94
N PRO A 189 10.47 -7.03 -9.61
CA PRO A 189 10.22 -8.34 -9.03
C PRO A 189 8.85 -8.89 -9.41
N SER A 190 8.79 -10.20 -9.64
CA SER A 190 7.55 -10.94 -9.88
C SER A 190 6.68 -10.99 -8.62
N LEU A 191 5.36 -11.09 -8.77
CA LEU A 191 4.45 -11.16 -7.62
C LEU A 191 4.72 -12.38 -6.70
N ASP A 192 5.35 -13.42 -7.23
CA ASP A 192 5.76 -14.61 -6.48
C ASP A 192 6.87 -14.32 -5.47
N CYS A 193 7.54 -13.16 -5.54
CA CYS A 193 8.53 -12.76 -4.54
C CYS A 193 7.88 -12.25 -3.23
N GLY A 194 6.55 -12.04 -3.18
CA GLY A 194 5.84 -11.53 -2.01
C GLY A 194 5.81 -10.02 -1.94
N LEU A 195 5.09 -9.38 -2.86
CA LEU A 195 4.86 -7.93 -2.87
C LEU A 195 3.43 -7.58 -3.28
N LEU A 196 3.01 -6.37 -2.92
CA LEU A 196 1.74 -5.83 -3.35
C LEU A 196 1.76 -5.51 -4.85
N ASN A 197 0.74 -5.97 -5.58
CA ASN A 197 0.56 -5.61 -6.99
C ASN A 197 0.06 -4.15 -7.14
N GLY A 198 0.97 -3.19 -7.01
CA GLY A 198 0.67 -1.76 -7.06
C GLY A 198 -0.06 -1.31 -8.32
N ILE A 199 -1.01 -0.39 -8.19
CA ILE A 199 -1.75 0.14 -9.35
C ILE A 199 -0.81 0.89 -10.31
N THR A 200 0.12 1.69 -9.78
CA THR A 200 1.14 2.36 -10.59
C THR A 200 2.11 1.37 -11.21
N ARG A 201 2.51 0.30 -10.50
CA ARG A 201 3.31 -0.82 -11.05
C ARG A 201 2.63 -1.44 -12.26
N GLN A 202 1.35 -1.83 -12.13
CA GLN A 202 0.58 -2.38 -13.25
C GLN A 202 0.51 -1.42 -14.45
N PHE A 203 0.34 -0.12 -14.19
CA PHE A 203 0.33 0.88 -15.25
C PHE A 203 1.67 0.97 -15.97
N ILE A 204 2.79 1.00 -15.23
CA ILE A 204 4.13 1.06 -15.79
C ILE A 204 4.41 -0.17 -16.65
N ILE A 205 4.14 -1.38 -16.14
CA ILE A 205 4.32 -2.64 -16.90
C ILE A 205 3.53 -2.62 -18.21
N LYS A 206 2.27 -2.17 -18.16
CA LYS A 206 1.42 -2.08 -19.36
C LYS A 206 1.91 -1.04 -20.36
N LYS A 207 2.44 0.09 -19.90
CA LYS A 207 2.81 1.23 -20.75
C LYS A 207 4.22 1.10 -21.34
N ALA A 208 5.15 0.49 -20.62
CA ALA A 208 6.56 0.41 -20.96
C ALA A 208 6.87 -0.14 -22.37
N PRO A 209 6.18 -1.16 -22.91
CA PRO A 209 6.42 -1.62 -24.29
C PRO A 209 6.20 -0.56 -25.36
N SER A 210 5.18 0.30 -25.18
CA SER A 210 4.93 1.42 -26.11
C SER A 210 5.96 2.55 -26.03
N GLU A 211 6.80 2.53 -24.98
CA GLU A 211 7.91 3.47 -24.77
C GLU A 211 9.27 2.84 -25.15
N GLY A 212 9.27 1.68 -25.81
CA GLY A 212 10.48 1.00 -26.30
C GLY A 212 11.18 0.09 -25.29
N PHE A 213 10.58 -0.16 -24.11
CA PHE A 213 11.14 -1.06 -23.10
C PHE A 213 10.61 -2.48 -23.21
N THR A 214 11.49 -3.46 -23.03
CA THR A 214 11.09 -4.85 -22.77
C THR A 214 10.96 -5.06 -21.26
N VAL A 215 9.76 -5.37 -20.79
CA VAL A 215 9.50 -5.58 -19.36
C VAL A 215 9.88 -7.00 -18.96
N ILE A 216 10.68 -7.15 -17.91
CA ILE A 216 11.06 -8.43 -17.32
C ILE A 216 10.57 -8.47 -15.87
N GLU A 217 9.52 -9.26 -15.63
CA GLU A 217 9.09 -9.64 -14.29
C GLU A 217 9.80 -10.95 -13.90
N GLY A 218 10.47 -10.99 -12.75
CA GLY A 218 11.27 -12.15 -12.37
C GLY A 218 11.74 -12.14 -10.92
N ARG A 219 12.64 -13.06 -10.61
CA ARG A 219 13.29 -13.19 -9.30
C ARG A 219 14.69 -12.61 -9.41
N PHE A 220 15.02 -11.68 -8.53
CA PHE A 220 16.27 -10.92 -8.60
C PHE A 220 16.82 -10.70 -7.21
N THR A 221 18.14 -10.65 -7.10
CA THR A 221 18.88 -10.36 -5.88
C THR A 221 19.49 -8.97 -5.94
N LEU A 222 20.08 -8.49 -4.83
CA LEU A 222 20.81 -7.21 -4.84
C LEU A 222 21.98 -7.17 -5.82
N LYS A 223 22.53 -8.31 -6.23
CA LYS A 223 23.61 -8.36 -7.24
C LYS A 223 23.10 -7.91 -8.62
N ASP A 224 21.85 -8.19 -8.93
CA ASP A 224 21.23 -7.83 -10.22
C ASP A 224 21.06 -6.32 -10.39
N LEU A 225 20.99 -5.58 -9.28
CA LEU A 225 20.89 -4.12 -9.26
C LEU A 225 22.25 -3.41 -9.47
N GLN A 226 23.38 -4.08 -9.28
CA GLN A 226 24.70 -3.44 -9.29
C GLN A 226 25.06 -2.77 -10.63
N ASN A 227 24.49 -3.28 -11.73
CA ASN A 227 24.74 -2.78 -13.08
C ASN A 227 23.49 -2.15 -13.69
N ALA A 228 22.55 -1.67 -12.86
CA ALA A 228 21.40 -0.94 -13.33
C ALA A 228 21.79 0.48 -13.76
N ASP A 229 21.30 0.94 -14.91
CA ASP A 229 21.51 2.31 -15.38
C ASP A 229 20.73 3.30 -14.50
N ARG A 230 19.52 2.92 -14.10
CA ARG A 230 18.60 3.71 -13.26
C ARG A 230 17.76 2.79 -12.39
N ILE A 231 17.50 3.22 -11.16
CA ILE A 231 16.59 2.55 -10.22
C ILE A 231 15.52 3.57 -9.80
N PHE A 232 14.28 3.13 -9.65
CA PHE A 232 13.21 3.97 -9.15
C PHE A 232 12.16 3.16 -8.38
N ILE A 233 11.41 3.85 -7.53
CA ILE A 233 10.27 3.30 -6.79
C ILE A 233 8.98 3.97 -7.22
N THR A 234 7.85 3.30 -7.01
CA THR A 234 6.55 3.81 -7.45
C THR A 234 5.39 3.51 -6.51
N ASN A 235 4.49 4.48 -6.34
CA ASN A 235 3.18 4.30 -5.72
C ASN A 235 2.14 5.30 -6.25
N SER A 236 0.89 5.16 -5.83
CA SER A 236 -0.24 5.98 -6.31
C SER A 236 -0.23 7.43 -5.85
N LEU A 237 0.64 7.80 -4.89
CA LEU A 237 0.75 9.16 -4.38
C LEU A 237 1.83 9.96 -5.10
N ASN A 238 3.03 9.37 -5.20
CA ASN A 238 4.22 10.05 -5.67
C ASN A 238 4.58 9.71 -7.12
N GLY A 239 3.89 8.76 -7.75
CA GLY A 239 4.19 8.36 -9.13
C GLY A 239 5.52 7.61 -9.17
N ILE A 240 6.51 8.16 -9.86
CA ILE A 240 7.87 7.60 -9.97
C ILE A 240 8.83 8.47 -9.17
N VAL A 241 9.62 7.86 -8.29
CA VAL A 241 10.67 8.53 -7.51
C VAL A 241 11.98 7.82 -7.77
N ARG A 242 12.99 8.58 -8.21
CA ARG A 242 14.31 8.03 -8.53
C ARG A 242 15.04 7.59 -7.26
N VAL A 243 15.67 6.42 -7.32
CA VAL A 243 16.56 5.92 -6.27
C VAL A 243 17.99 6.26 -6.66
N ARG A 244 18.71 6.92 -5.75
CA ARG A 244 20.11 7.31 -5.95
C ARG A 244 21.06 6.19 -5.55
N LYS A 245 20.84 5.59 -4.38
CA LYS A 245 21.64 4.49 -3.83
C LYS A 245 20.83 3.57 -2.94
N ILE A 246 21.31 2.35 -2.76
CA ILE A 246 20.76 1.35 -1.83
C ILE A 246 21.87 0.95 -0.87
N ASP A 247 21.63 1.11 0.43
CA ASP A 247 22.66 1.11 1.47
C ASP A 247 23.81 2.08 1.12
N LYS A 248 25.03 1.56 1.06
CA LYS A 248 26.27 2.28 0.73
C LYS A 248 26.64 2.15 -0.76
N ARG A 249 25.76 1.60 -1.60
CA ARG A 249 26.03 1.28 -3.02
C ARG A 249 25.20 2.14 -3.96
#